data_AF-A0A173TWQ0-F1
#
_entry.id   AF-A0A173TWQ0-F1
#
_cell.length_a   1.000
_cell.length_b   1.000
_cell.length_c   1.000
_cell.angle_alpha   90.00
_cell.angle_beta   90.00
_cell.angle_gamma   90.00
#
_symmetry.space_group_name_H-M   'P 1'
#
loop_
_entity.id
_entity.type
_entity.pdbx_description
1 polymer ?
#
loop_
_entity_poly.entity_id
_entity_poly.type
_entity_poly.pdbx_seq_one_letter_code
_entity_poly.pdbx_strand_id
1 'polypeptide(L)'
;MENQFRFYNTLTRKIETVIPHEDGKIKMYTCGPTVYHFAHIGNLRTYIMEDILVRGLSYVGYDVKRVMNITDVGHLSSDADTGEDKMLKGAKREHKTVMEVAKFYADAFFEDCRKLNIKKADVVEPATHCIPEFIHMIEVLLKKGYAYQAGGNVYFDTSRLEDYFVFSSAVEKEQLQVGVRDDVEEDENKRNKNDFVLWFTKSKFEDQALKWDSPWGVGYPGWHIECSCIGIKHLGEYMDIHCGGVDNIFPHHTNEIAQSESYLGHKWCPYWFHVNHLNDQTGKMSKSKGDFLTVSLLESKGYDPLAYRMFCLQSHYRKPLVFSYDNLDNVESAYEKLVKKIATFKDEGEMEQEAFEAFRKKFADAIRDDLNTSMALTIVYDVVKADISEKTKLALLNDFDQVLALNLTTAGKERLDAGTSVDAELEQFINEKIAERAGAKKEKDFARADAIRDELLARGITIKDTREGVVWERNA
;
A
#
# COMPACT_ATOMS: atom_id res chain seq x y z
N MET A 1 -4.03 -28.76 2.80
CA MET A 1 -3.32 -28.03 3.88
C MET A 1 -4.33 -27.73 4.99
N GLU A 2 -3.95 -27.62 6.26
CA GLU A 2 -4.92 -27.14 7.26
C GLU A 2 -5.12 -25.62 7.11
N ASN A 3 -6.37 -25.16 7.00
CA ASN A 3 -6.66 -23.73 6.86
C ASN A 3 -6.51 -23.03 8.21
N GLN A 4 -5.43 -22.26 8.36
CA GLN A 4 -5.04 -21.66 9.64
C GLN A 4 -5.05 -20.12 9.62
N PHE A 5 -5.28 -19.51 8.46
CA PHE A 5 -5.32 -18.06 8.32
C PHE A 5 -6.75 -17.55 8.45
N ARG A 6 -6.98 -16.52 9.25
CA ARG A 6 -8.29 -15.90 9.42
C ARG A 6 -8.16 -14.39 9.48
N PHE A 7 -9.16 -13.69 8.95
CA PHE A 7 -9.22 -12.23 9.03
C PHE A 7 -10.68 -11.76 9.05
N TYR A 8 -10.88 -10.50 9.39
CA TYR A 8 -12.20 -9.88 9.35
C TYR A 8 -12.70 -9.72 7.91
N ASN A 9 -13.70 -10.52 7.56
CA ASN A 9 -14.36 -10.45 6.27
C ASN A 9 -15.42 -9.35 6.29
N THR A 10 -15.26 -8.30 5.48
CA THR A 10 -16.22 -7.20 5.43
C THR A 10 -17.62 -7.65 5.01
N LEU A 11 -17.72 -8.68 4.15
CA LEU A 11 -18.99 -9.21 3.68
C LEU A 11 -19.85 -9.77 4.83
N THR A 12 -19.24 -10.51 5.75
CA THR A 12 -19.94 -11.18 6.86
C THR A 12 -19.84 -10.43 8.19
N ARG A 13 -18.93 -9.45 8.26
CA ARG A 13 -18.59 -8.65 9.45
C ARG A 13 -18.11 -9.50 10.63
N LYS A 14 -17.37 -10.57 10.33
CA LYS A 14 -16.81 -11.52 11.30
C LYS A 14 -15.37 -11.85 10.94
N ILE A 15 -14.59 -12.27 11.94
CA ILE A 15 -13.30 -12.91 11.68
C ILE A 15 -13.59 -14.35 11.26
N GLU A 16 -13.16 -14.70 10.06
CA GLU A 16 -13.45 -16.00 9.44
C GLU A 16 -12.16 -16.64 8.94
N THR A 17 -12.07 -17.97 9.07
CA THR A 17 -10.99 -18.74 8.46
C THR A 17 -11.12 -18.69 6.94
N VAL A 18 -10.02 -18.35 6.27
CA VAL A 18 -9.93 -18.36 4.82
C VAL A 18 -9.89 -19.81 4.35
N ILE A 19 -10.93 -20.20 3.63
CA ILE A 19 -11.03 -21.50 2.97
C ILE A 19 -10.97 -21.24 1.46
N PRO A 20 -9.84 -21.52 0.80
CA PRO A 20 -9.71 -21.31 -0.64
C PRO A 20 -10.60 -22.27 -1.43
N HIS A 21 -10.94 -21.88 -2.65
CA HIS A 21 -11.65 -22.71 -3.61
C HIS A 21 -10.82 -23.94 -4.03
N GLU A 22 -9.50 -23.79 -4.16
CA GLU A 22 -8.56 -24.89 -4.39
C GLU A 22 -7.60 -25.03 -3.19
N ASP A 23 -7.47 -26.24 -2.64
CA ASP A 23 -6.68 -26.47 -1.40
C ASP A 23 -5.26 -25.90 -1.52
N GLY A 24 -4.88 -25.03 -0.57
CA GLY A 24 -3.57 -24.40 -0.52
C GLY A 24 -3.31 -23.28 -1.54
N LYS A 25 -4.25 -22.95 -2.45
CA LYS A 25 -4.06 -21.91 -3.46
C LYS A 25 -5.03 -20.75 -3.28
N ILE A 26 -4.51 -19.53 -3.28
CA ILE A 26 -5.29 -18.30 -3.11
C ILE A 26 -5.21 -17.48 -4.38
N LYS A 27 -6.38 -17.19 -4.94
CA LYS A 27 -6.59 -16.21 -6.02
C LYS A 27 -7.02 -14.88 -5.41
N MET A 28 -6.13 -13.91 -5.47
CA MET A 28 -6.32 -12.61 -4.83
C MET A 28 -6.36 -11.48 -5.86
N TYR A 29 -7.35 -10.60 -5.73
CA TYR A 29 -7.40 -9.35 -6.49
C TYR A 29 -7.22 -8.14 -5.56
N THR A 30 -6.45 -7.15 -6.01
CA THR A 30 -6.26 -5.87 -5.31
C THR A 30 -6.55 -4.73 -6.28
N CYS A 31 -7.51 -3.86 -5.97
CA CYS A 31 -7.77 -2.67 -6.77
C CYS A 31 -6.51 -1.78 -6.82
N GLY A 32 -6.04 -1.47 -8.02
CA GLY A 32 -4.86 -0.63 -8.23
C GLY A 32 -5.17 0.87 -8.38
N PRO A 33 -4.15 1.68 -8.64
CA PRO A 33 -4.28 3.13 -8.70
C PRO A 33 -4.90 3.65 -10.00
N THR A 34 -5.55 4.81 -9.91
CA THR A 34 -5.80 5.69 -11.05
C THR A 34 -4.59 6.57 -11.33
N VAL A 35 -3.97 6.39 -12.51
CA VAL A 35 -2.63 6.92 -12.83
C VAL A 35 -2.67 8.30 -13.49
N TYR A 36 -3.37 9.25 -12.86
CA TYR A 36 -3.45 10.65 -13.31
C TYR A 36 -2.64 11.64 -12.45
N HIS A 37 -2.11 11.17 -11.33
CA HIS A 37 -1.32 11.90 -10.36
C HIS A 37 -0.52 10.91 -9.51
N PHE A 38 0.51 11.38 -8.79
CA PHE A 38 1.20 10.60 -7.77
C PHE A 38 0.21 10.03 -6.73
N ALA A 39 0.50 8.83 -6.24
CA ALA A 39 -0.16 8.27 -5.06
C ALA A 39 0.30 9.03 -3.81
N HIS A 40 -0.61 9.28 -2.87
CA HIS A 40 -0.23 9.80 -1.56
C HIS A 40 0.03 8.66 -0.59
N ILE A 41 0.68 8.97 0.53
CA ILE A 41 1.01 8.00 1.59
C ILE A 41 -0.24 7.26 2.09
N GLY A 42 -1.39 7.94 2.17
CA GLY A 42 -2.67 7.27 2.49
C GLY A 42 -3.10 6.17 1.51
N ASN A 43 -2.82 6.30 0.22
CA ASN A 43 -3.05 5.21 -0.74
C ASN A 43 -2.04 4.07 -0.47
N LEU A 44 -0.78 4.43 -0.26
CA LEU A 44 0.32 3.49 -0.04
C LEU A 44 0.17 2.67 1.25
N ARG A 45 -0.52 3.19 2.27
CA ARG A 45 -0.93 2.40 3.44
C ARG A 45 -1.76 1.17 3.05
N THR A 46 -2.73 1.32 2.15
CA THR A 46 -3.55 0.19 1.67
C THR A 46 -2.67 -0.86 1.01
N TYR A 47 -1.80 -0.44 0.08
CA TYR A 47 -0.91 -1.34 -0.64
C TYR A 47 0.14 -2.02 0.27
N ILE A 48 0.60 -1.34 1.33
CA ILE A 48 1.45 -1.97 2.37
C ILE A 48 0.69 -3.10 3.05
N MET A 49 -0.57 -2.88 3.47
CA MET A 49 -1.34 -3.88 4.18
C MET A 49 -1.76 -5.06 3.29
N GLU A 50 -2.02 -4.81 2.01
CA GLU A 50 -2.23 -5.87 1.01
C GLU A 50 -0.95 -6.69 0.77
N ASP A 51 0.21 -6.04 0.75
CA ASP A 51 1.51 -6.74 0.70
C ASP A 51 1.75 -7.60 1.94
N ILE A 52 1.44 -7.11 3.14
CA ILE A 52 1.49 -7.92 4.37
C ILE A 52 0.52 -9.11 4.28
N LEU A 53 -0.69 -8.93 3.72
CA LEU A 53 -1.64 -10.03 3.55
C LEU A 53 -1.07 -11.12 2.64
N VAL A 54 -0.53 -10.76 1.47
CA VAL A 54 0.10 -11.72 0.54
C VAL A 54 1.25 -12.44 1.23
N ARG A 55 2.16 -11.70 1.86
CA ARG A 55 3.34 -12.28 2.52
C ARG A 55 2.94 -13.16 3.70
N GLY A 56 1.94 -12.76 4.48
CA GLY A 56 1.42 -13.52 5.62
C GLY A 56 0.76 -14.83 5.19
N LEU A 57 -0.05 -14.82 4.13
CA LEU A 57 -0.63 -16.03 3.55
C LEU A 57 0.47 -16.98 3.04
N SER A 58 1.44 -16.47 2.29
CA SER A 58 2.57 -17.29 1.82
C SER A 58 3.43 -17.82 2.96
N TYR A 59 3.64 -17.03 4.02
CA TYR A 59 4.44 -17.42 5.19
C TYR A 59 3.82 -18.59 5.97
N VAL A 60 2.49 -18.69 6.00
CA VAL A 60 1.78 -19.85 6.58
C VAL A 60 1.55 -20.99 5.58
N GLY A 61 1.98 -20.82 4.33
CA GLY A 61 2.12 -21.89 3.34
C GLY A 61 1.18 -21.83 2.13
N TYR A 62 0.33 -20.82 1.99
CA TYR A 62 -0.52 -20.69 0.79
C TYR A 62 0.29 -20.26 -0.45
N ASP A 63 -0.04 -20.85 -1.59
CA ASP A 63 0.39 -20.37 -2.90
C ASP A 63 -0.55 -19.25 -3.36
N VAL A 64 -0.07 -18.02 -3.39
CA VAL A 64 -0.90 -16.82 -3.67
C VAL A 64 -0.62 -16.32 -5.08
N LYS A 65 -1.64 -16.31 -5.93
CA LYS A 65 -1.65 -15.58 -7.21
C LYS A 65 -2.38 -14.26 -7.02
N ARG A 66 -1.66 -13.15 -7.09
CA ARG A 66 -2.22 -11.79 -6.99
C ARG A 66 -2.31 -11.10 -8.35
N VAL A 67 -3.48 -10.54 -8.63
CA VAL A 67 -3.74 -9.68 -9.79
C VAL A 67 -4.09 -8.27 -9.31
N MET A 68 -3.55 -7.27 -10.00
CA MET A 68 -3.83 -5.85 -9.75
C MET A 68 -4.12 -5.15 -11.08
N ASN A 69 -5.15 -4.30 -11.14
CA ASN A 69 -5.35 -3.46 -12.31
C ASN A 69 -4.49 -2.18 -12.27
N ILE A 70 -4.34 -1.53 -13.41
CA ILE A 70 -4.01 -0.11 -13.48
C ILE A 70 -5.17 0.60 -14.17
N THR A 71 -5.74 1.58 -13.48
CA THR A 71 -6.83 2.40 -14.03
C THR A 71 -6.20 3.51 -14.89
N ASP A 72 -5.95 3.20 -16.17
CA ASP A 72 -5.35 4.09 -17.17
C ASP A 72 -6.38 4.64 -18.19
N VAL A 73 -7.66 4.35 -17.97
CA VAL A 73 -8.79 4.99 -18.66
C VAL A 73 -9.16 6.28 -17.93
N GLY A 74 -9.66 7.28 -18.66
CA GLY A 74 -10.19 8.50 -18.07
C GLY A 74 -11.54 8.28 -17.39
N HIS A 75 -11.61 8.40 -16.06
CA HIS A 75 -12.87 8.38 -15.30
C HIS A 75 -13.27 9.77 -14.80
N LEU A 76 -14.57 9.94 -14.58
CA LEU A 76 -15.15 11.15 -14.02
C LEU A 76 -14.66 11.36 -12.58
N SER A 77 -14.61 12.63 -12.14
CA SER A 77 -14.00 12.99 -10.86
C SER A 77 -14.80 12.53 -9.63
N SER A 78 -16.09 12.26 -9.79
CA SER A 78 -17.05 11.84 -8.76
C SER A 78 -17.53 10.40 -8.95
N ASP A 79 -17.71 9.69 -7.84
CA ASP A 79 -18.30 8.34 -7.80
C ASP A 79 -19.80 8.33 -8.18
N ALA A 80 -20.42 9.51 -8.30
CA ALA A 80 -21.78 9.69 -8.79
C ALA A 80 -21.86 9.81 -10.32
N ASP A 81 -20.81 9.42 -11.06
CA ASP A 81 -20.70 9.57 -12.51
C ASP A 81 -20.78 11.05 -12.96
N THR A 82 -20.16 11.96 -12.21
CA THR A 82 -20.12 13.40 -12.51
C THR A 82 -18.71 14.00 -12.43
N GLY A 83 -18.51 15.15 -13.08
CA GLY A 83 -17.26 15.93 -13.07
C GLY A 83 -16.24 15.57 -14.16
N GLU A 84 -15.14 16.32 -14.23
CA GLU A 84 -14.14 16.21 -15.30
C GLU A 84 -13.37 14.86 -15.31
N ASP A 85 -12.94 14.43 -16.49
CA ASP A 85 -12.02 13.28 -16.67
C ASP A 85 -10.68 13.54 -15.94
N LYS A 86 -10.39 12.70 -14.94
CA LYS A 86 -9.17 12.78 -14.12
C LYS A 86 -7.88 12.68 -14.94
N MET A 87 -7.86 11.81 -15.95
CA MET A 87 -6.69 11.59 -16.82
C MET A 87 -6.45 12.79 -17.74
N LEU A 88 -7.52 13.34 -18.34
CA LEU A 88 -7.43 14.57 -19.12
C LEU A 88 -6.97 15.77 -18.28
N LYS A 89 -7.45 15.88 -17.05
CA LYS A 89 -6.99 16.90 -16.11
C LYS A 89 -5.49 16.73 -15.80
N GLY A 90 -5.02 15.49 -15.67
CA GLY A 90 -3.60 15.16 -15.56
C GLY A 90 -2.82 15.59 -16.81
N ALA A 91 -3.28 15.21 -18.00
CA ALA A 91 -2.66 15.54 -19.29
C ALA A 91 -2.49 17.06 -19.50
N LYS A 92 -3.55 17.83 -19.21
CA LYS A 92 -3.50 19.30 -19.28
C LYS A 92 -2.49 19.90 -18.31
N ARG A 93 -2.39 19.36 -17.08
CA ARG A 93 -1.42 19.81 -16.07
C ARG A 93 0.03 19.52 -16.46
N GLU A 94 0.28 18.34 -17.01
CA GLU A 94 1.64 17.87 -17.34
C GLU A 94 2.13 18.27 -18.72
N HIS A 95 1.27 18.87 -19.55
CA HIS A 95 1.54 19.13 -20.97
C HIS A 95 1.95 17.86 -21.74
N LYS A 96 1.23 16.75 -21.49
CA LYS A 96 1.47 15.41 -22.07
C LYS A 96 0.18 14.82 -22.64
N THR A 97 0.28 13.79 -23.47
CA THR A 97 -0.88 12.97 -23.84
C THR A 97 -1.39 12.14 -22.65
N VAL A 98 -2.63 11.67 -22.70
CA VAL A 98 -3.22 10.83 -21.64
C VAL A 98 -2.41 9.55 -21.39
N MET A 99 -1.93 8.88 -22.44
CA MET A 99 -1.13 7.66 -22.29
C MET A 99 0.27 7.93 -21.73
N GLU A 100 0.88 9.07 -22.06
CA GLU A 100 2.15 9.48 -21.45
C GLU A 100 1.99 9.80 -19.96
N VAL A 101 0.86 10.43 -19.57
CA VAL A 101 0.51 10.66 -18.16
C VAL A 101 0.29 9.33 -17.44
N ALA A 102 -0.50 8.43 -18.03
CA ALA A 102 -0.78 7.12 -17.46
C ALA A 102 0.51 6.36 -17.19
N LYS A 103 1.39 6.28 -18.20
CA LYS A 103 2.68 5.60 -18.07
C LYS A 103 3.56 6.26 -17.00
N PHE A 104 3.69 7.59 -17.03
CA PHE A 104 4.53 8.32 -16.07
C PHE A 104 4.10 8.06 -14.62
N TYR A 105 2.80 8.16 -14.34
CA TYR A 105 2.29 7.96 -12.99
C TYR A 105 2.21 6.49 -12.56
N ALA A 106 2.03 5.55 -13.49
CA ALA A 106 2.17 4.13 -13.22
C ALA A 106 3.61 3.78 -12.83
N ASP A 107 4.60 4.27 -13.58
CA ASP A 107 6.02 4.06 -13.27
C ASP A 107 6.38 4.68 -11.90
N ALA A 108 5.90 5.90 -11.62
CA ALA A 108 6.08 6.56 -10.33
C ALA A 108 5.45 5.78 -9.17
N PHE A 109 4.23 5.25 -9.34
CA PHE A 109 3.56 4.41 -8.35
C PHE A 109 4.39 3.17 -8.02
N PHE A 110 4.88 2.45 -9.03
CA PHE A 110 5.69 1.25 -8.80
C PHE A 110 7.06 1.56 -8.19
N GLU A 111 7.62 2.74 -8.46
CA GLU A 111 8.84 3.20 -7.79
C GLU A 111 8.59 3.50 -6.31
N ASP A 112 7.48 4.16 -5.97
CA ASP A 112 7.07 4.36 -4.57
C ASP A 112 6.81 3.01 -3.87
N CYS A 113 6.17 2.05 -4.55
CA CYS A 113 6.02 0.69 -4.05
C CYS A 113 7.37 0.00 -3.79
N ARG A 114 8.34 0.15 -4.69
CA ARG A 114 9.69 -0.41 -4.54
C ARG A 114 10.39 0.16 -3.32
N LYS A 115 10.35 1.48 -3.12
CA LYS A 115 10.93 2.16 -1.93
C LYS A 115 10.30 1.66 -0.62
N LEU A 116 9.01 1.33 -0.65
CA LEU A 116 8.26 0.80 0.49
C LEU A 116 8.31 -0.73 0.60
N ASN A 117 9.18 -1.41 -0.14
CA ASN A 117 9.29 -2.88 -0.17
C ASN A 117 7.96 -3.63 -0.45
N ILE A 118 7.03 -2.98 -1.15
CA ILE A 118 5.76 -3.57 -1.57
C ILE A 118 6.06 -4.51 -2.74
N LYS A 119 5.77 -5.81 -2.59
CA LYS A 119 5.92 -6.79 -3.66
C LYS A 119 5.05 -6.37 -4.84
N LYS A 120 5.53 -6.52 -6.08
CA LYS A 120 4.71 -6.33 -7.29
C LYS A 120 3.73 -7.49 -7.46
N ALA A 121 2.53 -7.24 -8.00
CA ALA A 121 1.55 -8.30 -8.26
C ALA A 121 2.04 -9.25 -9.36
N ASP A 122 1.61 -10.50 -9.34
CA ASP A 122 2.01 -11.51 -10.33
C ASP A 122 1.48 -11.14 -11.73
N VAL A 123 0.32 -10.49 -11.77
CA VAL A 123 -0.22 -9.84 -12.97
C VAL A 123 -0.58 -8.40 -12.64
N VAL A 124 -0.14 -7.48 -13.49
CA VAL A 124 -0.56 -6.08 -13.50
C VAL A 124 -1.25 -5.82 -14.84
N GLU A 125 -2.54 -5.51 -14.84
CA GLU A 125 -3.34 -5.37 -16.06
C GLU A 125 -3.91 -3.94 -16.21
N PRO A 126 -3.40 -3.16 -17.17
CA PRO A 126 -4.03 -1.89 -17.56
C PRO A 126 -5.46 -2.09 -18.07
N ALA A 127 -6.38 -1.22 -17.67
CA ALA A 127 -7.78 -1.29 -18.09
C ALA A 127 -7.94 -1.13 -19.62
N THR A 128 -7.10 -0.31 -20.26
CA THR A 128 -7.11 -0.13 -21.72
C THR A 128 -6.84 -1.41 -22.52
N HIS A 129 -6.24 -2.45 -21.90
CA HIS A 129 -6.00 -3.74 -22.54
C HIS A 129 -7.20 -4.69 -22.53
N CYS A 130 -8.24 -4.39 -21.75
CA CYS A 130 -9.37 -5.30 -21.52
C CYS A 130 -10.72 -4.77 -22.04
N ILE A 131 -10.70 -3.77 -22.93
CA ILE A 131 -11.91 -3.18 -23.51
C ILE A 131 -12.82 -4.22 -24.17
N PRO A 132 -12.31 -5.20 -24.97
CA PRO A 132 -13.16 -6.24 -25.54
C PRO A 132 -13.89 -7.06 -24.48
N GLU A 133 -13.23 -7.38 -23.37
CA GLU A 133 -13.83 -8.10 -22.24
C GLU A 133 -14.90 -7.27 -21.53
N PHE A 134 -14.68 -5.96 -21.38
CA PHE A 134 -15.66 -5.05 -20.79
C PHE A 134 -16.94 -5.02 -21.63
N ILE A 135 -16.79 -4.85 -22.95
CA ILE A 135 -17.92 -4.87 -23.89
C ILE A 135 -18.65 -6.21 -23.79
N HIS A 136 -17.93 -7.33 -23.81
CA HIS A 136 -18.55 -8.65 -23.73
C HIS A 136 -19.37 -8.86 -22.44
N MET A 137 -18.84 -8.45 -21.29
CA MET A 137 -19.57 -8.54 -20.01
C MET A 137 -20.87 -7.74 -20.06
N ILE A 138 -20.83 -6.53 -20.61
CA ILE A 138 -22.00 -5.65 -20.72
C ILE A 138 -23.05 -6.23 -21.67
N GLU A 139 -22.65 -6.83 -22.80
CA GLU A 139 -23.57 -7.55 -23.69
C GLU A 139 -24.31 -8.69 -22.97
N VAL A 140 -23.59 -9.46 -22.15
CA VAL A 140 -24.19 -10.54 -21.36
C VAL A 140 -25.13 -9.99 -20.29
N LEU A 141 -24.77 -8.90 -19.60
CA LEU A 141 -25.64 -8.25 -18.61
C LEU A 141 -26.93 -7.70 -19.25
N LEU A 142 -26.84 -7.12 -20.45
CA LEU A 142 -28.00 -6.69 -21.24
C LEU A 142 -28.89 -7.88 -21.59
N LYS A 143 -28.30 -8.97 -22.10
CA LYS A 143 -29.03 -10.19 -22.47
C LYS A 143 -29.74 -10.83 -21.27
N LYS A 144 -29.11 -10.81 -20.10
CA LYS A 144 -29.69 -11.32 -18.84
C LYS A 144 -30.70 -10.36 -18.20
N GLY A 145 -30.83 -9.14 -18.71
CA GLY A 145 -31.78 -8.14 -18.22
C GLY A 145 -31.36 -7.42 -16.93
N TYR A 146 -30.05 -7.43 -16.61
CA TYR A 146 -29.41 -6.67 -15.53
C TYR A 146 -28.89 -5.31 -15.97
N ALA A 147 -28.89 -5.02 -17.27
CA ALA A 147 -28.49 -3.74 -17.82
C ALA A 147 -29.53 -3.20 -18.81
N TYR A 148 -29.50 -1.90 -19.06
CA TYR A 148 -30.35 -1.23 -20.04
C TYR A 148 -29.66 -0.03 -20.68
N GLN A 149 -30.14 0.38 -21.86
CA GLN A 149 -29.71 1.61 -22.52
C GLN A 149 -30.68 2.75 -22.21
N ALA A 150 -30.16 3.92 -21.83
CA ALA A 150 -30.93 5.14 -21.62
C ALA A 150 -30.02 6.36 -21.85
N GLY A 151 -30.54 7.46 -22.42
CA GLY A 151 -29.74 8.68 -22.66
C GLY A 151 -28.52 8.52 -23.58
N GLY A 152 -28.36 7.37 -24.24
CA GLY A 152 -27.16 6.98 -24.99
C GLY A 152 -26.16 6.13 -24.19
N ASN A 153 -26.24 6.07 -22.87
CA ASN A 153 -25.34 5.26 -22.05
C ASN A 153 -25.94 3.88 -21.74
N VAL A 154 -25.10 2.96 -21.27
CA VAL A 154 -25.54 1.66 -20.76
C VAL A 154 -25.42 1.68 -19.23
N TYR A 155 -26.51 1.40 -18.53
CA TYR A 155 -26.59 1.38 -17.06
C TYR A 155 -26.80 -0.04 -16.54
N PHE A 156 -26.32 -0.29 -15.33
CA PHE A 156 -26.71 -1.46 -14.54
C PHE A 156 -28.01 -1.16 -13.78
N ASP A 157 -28.98 -2.09 -13.83
CA ASP A 157 -30.27 -1.99 -13.14
C ASP A 157 -30.19 -2.63 -11.75
N THR A 158 -29.94 -1.81 -10.74
CA THR A 158 -29.79 -2.27 -9.35
C THR A 158 -31.06 -2.87 -8.77
N SER A 159 -32.24 -2.54 -9.32
CA SER A 159 -33.52 -3.12 -8.88
C SER A 159 -33.68 -4.61 -9.19
N ARG A 160 -32.81 -5.16 -10.03
CA ARG A 160 -32.77 -6.59 -10.37
C ARG A 160 -32.09 -7.44 -9.33
N LEU A 161 -31.43 -6.83 -8.35
CA LEU A 161 -30.73 -7.51 -7.27
C LEU A 161 -31.65 -7.63 -6.05
N GLU A 162 -31.68 -8.82 -5.45
CA GLU A 162 -32.37 -9.02 -4.17
C GLU A 162 -31.73 -8.21 -3.05
N ASP A 163 -30.40 -8.14 -3.06
CA ASP A 163 -29.62 -7.33 -2.13
C ASP A 163 -28.46 -6.65 -2.84
N TYR A 164 -28.61 -5.35 -3.11
CA TYR A 164 -27.55 -4.53 -3.70
C TYR A 164 -26.50 -4.11 -2.66
N PHE A 165 -26.93 -3.69 -1.48
CA PHE A 165 -26.04 -3.14 -0.45
C PHE A 165 -25.39 -4.23 0.41
N VAL A 166 -24.76 -5.21 -0.23
CA VAL A 166 -24.28 -6.47 0.38
C VAL A 166 -23.34 -6.29 1.59
N PHE A 167 -22.62 -5.17 1.67
CA PHE A 167 -21.71 -4.88 2.79
C PHE A 167 -22.38 -4.13 3.96
N SER A 168 -23.56 -3.55 3.74
CA SER A 168 -24.20 -2.64 4.69
C SER A 168 -25.07 -3.39 5.70
N SER A 169 -25.07 -2.93 6.95
CA SER A 169 -26.08 -3.30 7.94
C SER A 169 -27.47 -2.83 7.53
N ALA A 170 -28.53 -3.40 8.10
CA ALA A 170 -29.90 -2.99 7.81
C ALA A 170 -30.14 -1.48 8.02
N VAL A 171 -29.52 -0.90 9.06
CA VAL A 171 -29.62 0.54 9.36
C VAL A 171 -28.88 1.37 8.32
N GLU A 172 -27.68 0.95 7.92
CA GLU A 172 -26.92 1.65 6.86
C GLU A 172 -27.62 1.56 5.51
N LYS A 173 -28.29 0.44 5.20
CA LYS A 173 -29.10 0.32 3.97
C LYS A 173 -30.21 1.36 3.93
N GLU A 174 -30.93 1.55 5.03
CA GLU A 174 -31.97 2.58 5.13
C GLU A 174 -31.38 3.98 4.94
N GLN A 175 -30.22 4.25 5.56
CA GLN A 175 -29.52 5.53 5.40
C GLN A 175 -28.99 5.74 3.98
N LEU A 176 -28.48 4.71 3.30
CA LEU A 176 -28.00 4.81 1.92
C LEU A 176 -29.14 4.93 0.91
N GLN A 177 -30.30 4.33 1.20
CA GLN A 177 -31.51 4.51 0.40
C GLN A 177 -32.10 5.92 0.54
N VAL A 178 -31.96 6.55 1.71
CA VAL A 178 -32.48 7.90 2.00
C VAL A 178 -31.46 9.00 1.69
N GLY A 179 -30.17 8.73 1.90
CA GLY A 179 -29.06 9.70 1.88
C GLY A 179 -28.46 9.98 0.50
N VAL A 180 -29.24 9.83 -0.56
CA VAL A 180 -28.85 10.31 -1.90
C VAL A 180 -28.76 11.83 -1.82
N ARG A 181 -27.52 12.32 -1.75
CA ARG A 181 -27.11 13.72 -1.69
C ARG A 181 -28.02 14.64 -2.53
N ASP A 182 -28.73 15.54 -1.85
CA ASP A 182 -29.59 16.58 -2.46
C ASP A 182 -28.81 17.55 -3.39
N ASP A 183 -27.48 17.51 -3.35
CA ASP A 183 -26.53 18.35 -4.08
C ASP A 183 -26.08 17.78 -5.45
N VAL A 184 -26.63 16.64 -5.90
CA VAL A 184 -26.33 16.06 -7.22
C VAL A 184 -27.55 16.19 -8.13
N GLU A 185 -27.39 16.81 -9.31
CA GLU A 185 -28.43 16.82 -10.34
C GLU A 185 -28.81 15.37 -10.70
N GLU A 186 -30.07 15.01 -10.45
CA GLU A 186 -30.62 13.69 -10.70
C GLU A 186 -30.48 13.36 -12.21
N ASP A 187 -29.79 12.26 -12.53
CA ASP A 187 -29.70 11.79 -13.91
C ASP A 187 -31.05 11.15 -14.29
N GLU A 188 -31.89 11.91 -14.99
CA GLU A 188 -33.23 11.50 -15.43
C GLU A 188 -33.24 10.22 -16.27
N ASN A 189 -32.09 9.77 -16.79
CA ASN A 189 -31.97 8.53 -17.55
C ASN A 189 -31.93 7.28 -16.66
N LYS A 190 -31.64 7.43 -15.37
CA LYS A 190 -31.57 6.31 -14.43
C LYS A 190 -32.97 5.88 -14.01
N ARG A 191 -33.27 4.59 -14.14
CA ARG A 191 -34.52 3.99 -13.62
C ARG A 191 -34.55 4.00 -12.10
N ASN A 192 -33.39 3.81 -11.47
CA ASN A 192 -33.23 3.90 -10.02
C ASN A 192 -32.04 4.79 -9.67
N LYS A 193 -32.11 5.49 -8.53
CA LYS A 193 -31.06 6.41 -8.08
C LYS A 193 -29.67 5.76 -7.95
N ASN A 194 -29.64 4.47 -7.62
CA ASN A 194 -28.41 3.70 -7.41
C ASN A 194 -27.86 3.04 -8.68
N ASP A 195 -28.59 3.14 -9.81
CA ASP A 195 -28.08 2.63 -11.08
C ASP A 195 -26.79 3.37 -11.45
N PHE A 196 -25.82 2.63 -11.98
CA PHE A 196 -24.50 3.14 -12.31
C PHE A 196 -24.16 2.81 -13.75
N VAL A 197 -23.33 3.64 -14.37
CA VAL A 197 -22.97 3.48 -15.78
C VAL A 197 -21.99 2.32 -15.96
N LEU A 198 -22.28 1.46 -16.94
CA LEU A 198 -21.38 0.42 -17.44
C LEU A 198 -20.57 0.93 -18.65
N TRP A 199 -21.20 1.69 -19.53
CA TRP A 199 -20.58 2.28 -20.72
C TRP A 199 -21.13 3.67 -21.02
N PHE A 200 -20.24 4.65 -21.18
CA PHE A 200 -20.57 6.01 -21.56
C PHE A 200 -20.41 6.20 -23.06
N THR A 201 -21.44 6.66 -23.77
CA THR A 201 -21.32 7.15 -25.16
C THR A 201 -21.52 8.66 -25.26
N LYS A 202 -22.32 9.20 -24.33
CA LYS A 202 -22.51 10.63 -24.12
C LYS A 202 -22.08 10.93 -22.70
N SER A 203 -20.86 11.44 -22.58
CA SER A 203 -20.44 12.09 -21.35
C SER A 203 -21.23 13.40 -21.18
N LYS A 204 -21.49 13.80 -19.94
CA LYS A 204 -21.97 15.17 -19.63
C LYS A 204 -20.93 16.25 -20.02
N PHE A 205 -19.75 15.87 -20.51
CA PHE A 205 -18.64 16.73 -20.87
C PHE A 205 -18.12 16.44 -22.29
N GLU A 206 -17.80 17.48 -23.06
CA GLU A 206 -17.47 17.38 -24.50
C GLU A 206 -16.14 16.65 -24.77
N ASP A 207 -15.15 16.80 -23.89
CA ASP A 207 -13.79 16.27 -24.09
C ASP A 207 -13.53 15.05 -23.21
N GLN A 208 -13.50 13.86 -23.84
CA GLN A 208 -12.99 12.60 -23.26
C GLN A 208 -11.94 12.05 -24.22
N ALA A 209 -10.73 11.78 -23.73
CA ALA A 209 -9.57 11.53 -24.59
C ALA A 209 -9.53 10.12 -25.16
N LEU A 210 -9.93 9.13 -24.37
CA LEU A 210 -9.87 7.73 -24.75
C LEU A 210 -11.28 7.21 -25.01
N LYS A 211 -11.53 6.76 -26.23
CA LYS A 211 -12.82 6.23 -26.67
C LYS A 211 -12.60 5.02 -27.57
N TRP A 212 -13.55 4.09 -27.54
CA TRP A 212 -13.54 2.84 -28.29
C TRP A 212 -14.89 2.60 -28.96
N ASP A 213 -14.87 1.90 -30.09
CA ASP A 213 -16.07 1.40 -30.74
C ASP A 213 -16.75 0.35 -29.86
N SER A 214 -18.08 0.39 -29.79
CA SER A 214 -18.89 -0.60 -29.09
C SER A 214 -20.23 -0.81 -29.81
N PRO A 215 -20.97 -1.90 -29.50
CA PRO A 215 -22.31 -2.14 -30.04
C PRO A 215 -23.32 -1.03 -29.72
N TRP A 216 -23.03 -0.15 -28.76
CA TRP A 216 -23.91 0.93 -28.30
C TRP A 216 -23.45 2.30 -28.80
N GLY A 217 -22.33 2.37 -29.55
CA GLY A 217 -21.71 3.59 -30.03
C GLY A 217 -20.31 3.83 -29.45
N VAL A 218 -19.60 4.80 -30.01
CA VAL A 218 -18.25 5.19 -29.56
C VAL A 218 -18.32 5.72 -28.13
N GLY A 219 -17.49 5.17 -27.25
CA GLY A 219 -17.60 5.47 -25.82
C GLY A 219 -16.42 4.96 -24.98
N TYR A 220 -16.61 4.93 -23.66
CA TYR A 220 -15.61 4.46 -22.70
C TYR A 220 -16.28 3.74 -21.51
N PRO A 221 -15.57 2.83 -20.82
CA PRO A 221 -16.14 2.06 -19.72
C PRO A 221 -16.43 2.93 -18.49
N GLY A 222 -17.43 2.53 -17.71
CA GLY A 222 -17.58 3.00 -16.33
C GLY A 222 -16.53 2.40 -15.40
N TRP A 223 -16.20 3.07 -14.31
CA TRP A 223 -15.07 2.68 -13.44
C TRP A 223 -15.17 1.25 -12.89
N HIS A 224 -16.36 0.82 -12.50
CA HIS A 224 -16.56 -0.45 -11.80
C HIS A 224 -16.34 -1.70 -12.69
N ILE A 225 -16.67 -1.60 -14.00
CA ILE A 225 -16.64 -2.77 -14.90
C ILE A 225 -15.22 -3.33 -15.09
N GLU A 226 -14.22 -2.48 -14.89
CA GLU A 226 -12.81 -2.80 -15.09
C GLU A 226 -12.36 -3.88 -14.13
N CYS A 227 -12.58 -3.68 -12.83
CA CYS A 227 -12.14 -4.60 -11.79
C CYS A 227 -12.88 -5.95 -11.89
N SER A 228 -14.19 -5.94 -12.14
CA SER A 228 -14.99 -7.15 -12.39
C SER A 228 -14.40 -7.99 -13.54
N CYS A 229 -14.14 -7.36 -14.68
CA CYS A 229 -13.66 -8.07 -15.86
C CYS A 229 -12.21 -8.54 -15.73
N ILE A 230 -11.30 -7.69 -15.23
CA ILE A 230 -9.89 -8.04 -15.05
C ILE A 230 -9.75 -9.17 -14.03
N GLY A 231 -10.50 -9.10 -12.92
CA GLY A 231 -10.57 -10.15 -11.92
C GLY A 231 -10.98 -11.49 -12.52
N ILE A 232 -12.11 -11.53 -13.25
CA ILE A 232 -12.59 -12.76 -13.89
C ILE A 232 -11.62 -13.26 -14.97
N LYS A 233 -11.05 -12.38 -15.79
CA LYS A 233 -10.11 -12.75 -16.87
C LYS A 233 -8.88 -13.51 -16.34
N HIS A 234 -8.31 -13.04 -15.22
CA HIS A 234 -7.04 -13.57 -14.71
C HIS A 234 -7.15 -14.59 -13.58
N LEU A 235 -8.26 -14.56 -12.83
CA LEU A 235 -8.50 -15.42 -11.67
C LEU A 235 -9.64 -16.43 -11.90
N GLY A 236 -10.48 -16.21 -12.92
CA GLY A 236 -11.64 -17.04 -13.20
C GLY A 236 -12.87 -16.66 -12.39
N GLU A 237 -13.90 -17.49 -12.44
CA GLU A 237 -15.21 -17.23 -11.82
C GLU A 237 -15.25 -17.41 -10.29
N TYR A 238 -14.27 -18.12 -9.73
CA TYR A 238 -14.11 -18.31 -8.29
C TYR A 238 -12.83 -17.62 -7.81
N MET A 239 -13.00 -16.40 -7.30
CA MET A 239 -11.97 -15.63 -6.62
C MET A 239 -12.02 -15.92 -5.12
N ASP A 240 -10.87 -15.98 -4.45
CA ASP A 240 -10.82 -16.25 -3.01
C ASP A 240 -10.90 -14.96 -2.21
N ILE A 241 -10.03 -13.99 -2.51
CA ILE A 241 -9.90 -12.76 -1.73
C ILE A 241 -9.91 -11.53 -2.66
N HIS A 242 -10.70 -10.52 -2.30
CA HIS A 242 -10.68 -9.21 -2.94
C HIS A 242 -10.31 -8.13 -1.91
N CYS A 243 -9.36 -7.26 -2.26
CA CYS A 243 -8.85 -6.22 -1.38
C CYS A 243 -9.07 -4.79 -1.91
N GLY A 244 -9.18 -3.84 -0.99
CA GLY A 244 -9.11 -2.42 -1.30
C GLY A 244 -9.12 -1.53 -0.05
N GLY A 245 -9.27 -0.22 -0.24
CA GLY A 245 -9.51 0.70 0.88
C GLY A 245 -10.97 0.64 1.34
N VAL A 246 -11.27 1.11 2.55
CA VAL A 246 -12.67 1.19 3.03
C VAL A 246 -13.56 2.10 2.17
N ASP A 247 -12.99 3.04 1.40
CA ASP A 247 -13.72 3.82 0.40
C ASP A 247 -14.28 2.96 -0.73
N ASN A 248 -13.63 1.83 -1.02
CA ASN A 248 -14.08 0.94 -2.08
C ASN A 248 -15.30 0.11 -1.68
N ILE A 249 -15.62 -0.02 -0.38
CA ILE A 249 -16.79 -0.80 0.09
C ILE A 249 -18.05 -0.36 -0.66
N PHE A 250 -18.30 0.95 -0.70
CA PHE A 250 -19.41 1.54 -1.44
C PHE A 250 -18.99 2.85 -2.12
N PRO A 251 -19.31 3.04 -3.41
CA PRO A 251 -20.09 2.12 -4.25
C PRO A 251 -19.23 1.04 -4.93
N HIS A 252 -17.91 1.17 -4.98
CA HIS A 252 -17.07 0.43 -5.94
C HIS A 252 -17.20 -1.09 -5.89
N HIS A 253 -16.81 -1.74 -4.79
CA HIS A 253 -16.87 -3.19 -4.62
C HIS A 253 -18.31 -3.71 -4.56
N THR A 254 -19.25 -2.89 -4.08
CA THR A 254 -20.69 -3.21 -4.16
C THR A 254 -21.11 -3.38 -5.63
N ASN A 255 -20.67 -2.47 -6.50
CA ASN A 255 -20.97 -2.51 -7.94
C ASN A 255 -20.24 -3.65 -8.64
N GLU A 256 -19.04 -4.01 -8.19
CA GLU A 256 -18.31 -5.17 -8.74
C GLU A 256 -18.99 -6.50 -8.42
N ILE A 257 -19.48 -6.68 -7.19
CA ILE A 257 -20.29 -7.86 -6.84
C ILE A 257 -21.55 -7.90 -7.71
N ALA A 258 -22.25 -6.76 -7.84
CA ALA A 258 -23.45 -6.65 -8.66
C ALA A 258 -23.19 -7.08 -10.12
N GLN A 259 -22.13 -6.55 -10.74
CA GLN A 259 -21.73 -6.89 -12.11
C GLN A 259 -21.32 -8.36 -12.22
N SER A 260 -20.39 -8.81 -11.37
CA SER A 260 -19.76 -10.12 -11.47
C SER A 260 -20.76 -11.24 -11.16
N GLU A 261 -21.54 -11.15 -10.09
CA GLU A 261 -22.51 -12.21 -9.73
C GLU A 261 -23.69 -12.26 -10.71
N SER A 262 -24.10 -11.12 -11.28
CA SER A 262 -25.12 -11.10 -12.36
C SER A 262 -24.57 -11.69 -13.67
N TYR A 263 -23.30 -11.42 -13.98
CA TYR A 263 -22.61 -11.97 -15.13
C TYR A 263 -22.37 -13.48 -14.99
N LEU A 264 -21.95 -13.97 -13.83
CA LEU A 264 -21.64 -15.38 -13.57
C LEU A 264 -22.88 -16.22 -13.25
N GLY A 265 -23.84 -15.66 -12.51
CA GLY A 265 -25.01 -16.38 -11.99
C GLY A 265 -24.76 -17.13 -10.68
N HIS A 266 -23.63 -16.91 -10.03
CA HIS A 266 -23.28 -17.46 -8.72
C HIS A 266 -22.38 -16.49 -7.93
N LYS A 267 -22.11 -16.82 -6.65
CA LYS A 267 -21.20 -16.05 -5.79
C LYS A 267 -19.80 -15.98 -6.38
N TRP A 268 -19.22 -14.77 -6.41
CA TRP A 268 -17.94 -14.50 -7.08
C TRP A 268 -16.74 -14.57 -6.13
N CYS A 269 -16.83 -13.89 -4.99
CA CYS A 269 -15.74 -13.77 -4.02
C CYS A 269 -16.28 -13.85 -2.57
N PRO A 270 -15.82 -14.82 -1.76
CA PRO A 270 -16.30 -15.00 -0.38
C PRO A 270 -15.62 -14.09 0.65
N TYR A 271 -14.36 -13.66 0.44
CA TYR A 271 -13.61 -12.90 1.44
C TYR A 271 -13.18 -11.51 0.95
N TRP A 272 -13.55 -10.48 1.72
CA TRP A 272 -13.28 -9.09 1.38
C TRP A 272 -12.44 -8.40 2.45
N PHE A 273 -11.25 -7.95 2.06
CA PHE A 273 -10.24 -7.35 2.95
C PHE A 273 -10.14 -5.85 2.70
N HIS A 274 -10.55 -5.02 3.68
CA HIS A 274 -10.55 -3.56 3.52
C HIS A 274 -9.65 -2.85 4.53
N VAL A 275 -8.80 -1.96 4.02
CA VAL A 275 -7.85 -1.17 4.83
C VAL A 275 -8.43 0.19 5.16
N ASN A 276 -8.38 0.56 6.45
CA ASN A 276 -8.91 1.83 6.93
C ASN A 276 -8.00 3.02 6.58
N HIS A 277 -8.57 4.23 6.59
CA HIS A 277 -7.85 5.43 6.14
C HIS A 277 -6.64 5.79 7.00
N LEU A 278 -5.64 6.36 6.32
CA LEU A 278 -4.67 7.24 6.94
C LEU A 278 -5.21 8.68 6.89
N ASN A 279 -5.40 9.27 8.06
CA ASN A 279 -5.87 10.63 8.26
C ASN A 279 -4.69 11.55 8.59
N ASP A 280 -4.79 12.83 8.30
CA ASP A 280 -3.94 13.87 8.90
C ASP A 280 -4.61 14.44 10.17
N GLN A 281 -3.94 15.34 10.87
CA GLN A 281 -4.49 15.98 12.09
C GLN A 281 -5.76 16.80 11.82
N THR A 282 -6.03 17.19 10.58
CA THR A 282 -7.20 17.99 10.16
C THR A 282 -8.36 17.14 9.65
N GLY A 283 -8.18 15.82 9.53
CA GLY A 283 -9.18 14.86 9.09
C GLY A 283 -8.66 13.89 8.04
N LYS A 284 -9.53 13.46 7.13
CA LYS A 284 -9.13 12.55 6.03
C LYS A 284 -8.16 13.27 5.11
N MET A 285 -6.99 12.67 4.84
CA MET A 285 -6.08 13.17 3.83
C MET A 285 -6.78 13.18 2.47
N SER A 286 -6.96 14.38 1.90
CA SER A 286 -7.47 14.56 0.56
C SER A 286 -6.46 15.32 -0.29
N LYS A 287 -6.47 15.05 -1.60
CA LYS A 287 -5.64 15.73 -2.61
C LYS A 287 -5.77 17.26 -2.63
N SER A 288 -6.70 17.85 -1.86
CA SER A 288 -7.15 19.25 -1.98
C SER A 288 -6.81 20.15 -0.80
N LYS A 289 -6.23 19.66 0.31
CA LYS A 289 -5.90 20.46 1.50
C LYS A 289 -4.53 20.04 2.07
N GLY A 290 -3.61 21.01 2.26
CA GLY A 290 -2.27 20.78 2.80
C GLY A 290 -1.22 20.33 1.77
N ASP A 291 -0.01 20.03 2.24
CA ASP A 291 1.04 19.43 1.41
C ASP A 291 0.57 18.06 0.88
N PHE A 292 0.77 17.80 -0.41
CA PHE A 292 0.47 16.50 -0.98
C PHE A 292 1.50 15.47 -0.51
N LEU A 293 1.19 14.78 0.59
CA LEU A 293 2.10 13.84 1.26
C LEU A 293 2.37 12.61 0.37
N THR A 294 3.53 12.62 -0.29
CA THR A 294 4.08 11.53 -1.11
C THR A 294 5.31 10.91 -0.44
N VAL A 295 5.72 9.71 -0.86
CA VAL A 295 6.98 9.11 -0.39
C VAL A 295 8.17 10.01 -0.73
N SER A 296 8.19 10.55 -1.94
CA SER A 296 9.25 11.47 -2.38
C SER A 296 9.33 12.73 -1.52
N LEU A 297 8.21 13.24 -0.98
CA LEU A 297 8.20 14.35 -0.04
C LEU A 297 8.72 13.95 1.35
N LEU A 298 8.45 12.72 1.80
CA LEU A 298 9.03 12.22 3.05
C LEU A 298 10.56 12.05 2.91
N GLU A 299 11.02 11.49 1.80
CA GLU A 299 12.45 11.34 1.52
C GLU A 299 13.18 12.69 1.44
N SER A 300 12.58 13.69 0.78
CA SER A 300 13.20 15.03 0.70
C SER A 300 13.28 15.75 2.05
N LYS A 301 12.51 15.29 3.04
CA LYS A 301 12.59 15.73 4.44
C LYS A 301 13.52 14.86 5.30
N GLY A 302 14.16 13.84 4.72
CA GLY A 302 15.14 12.99 5.37
C GLY A 302 14.59 11.72 6.02
N TYR A 303 13.31 11.38 5.80
CA TYR A 303 12.73 10.14 6.33
C TYR A 303 13.07 8.93 5.47
N ASP A 304 13.35 7.80 6.11
CA ASP A 304 13.46 6.50 5.43
C ASP A 304 12.05 6.01 5.05
N PRO A 305 11.78 5.64 3.78
CA PRO A 305 10.53 5.01 3.37
C PRO A 305 10.13 3.81 4.25
N LEU A 306 11.10 3.03 4.76
CA LEU A 306 10.87 1.89 5.65
C LEU A 306 10.50 2.30 7.07
N ALA A 307 10.86 3.50 7.53
CA ALA A 307 10.29 4.05 8.76
C ALA A 307 8.80 4.36 8.58
N TYR A 308 8.41 4.90 7.42
CA TYR A 308 6.98 5.07 7.10
C TYR A 308 6.24 3.73 6.98
N ARG A 309 6.87 2.71 6.39
CA ARG A 309 6.34 1.35 6.38
C ARG A 309 6.14 0.84 7.81
N MET A 310 7.15 0.93 8.67
CA MET A 310 7.06 0.53 10.08
C MET A 310 5.95 1.30 10.81
N PHE A 311 5.78 2.59 10.55
CA PHE A 311 4.71 3.42 11.10
C PHE A 311 3.32 2.85 10.74
N CYS A 312 3.13 2.44 9.49
CA CYS A 312 1.89 1.78 9.08
C CYS A 312 1.65 0.47 9.83
N LEU A 313 2.69 -0.35 10.00
CA LEU A 313 2.62 -1.67 10.66
C LEU A 313 2.35 -1.60 12.17
N GLN A 314 2.59 -0.45 12.81
CA GLN A 314 2.28 -0.25 14.24
C GLN A 314 0.78 -0.16 14.53
N SER A 315 -0.06 0.03 13.52
CA SER A 315 -1.52 0.11 13.68
C SER A 315 -2.22 -0.95 12.86
N HIS A 316 -3.19 -1.62 13.48
CA HIS A 316 -4.03 -2.61 12.83
C HIS A 316 -4.68 -2.04 11.55
N TYR A 317 -4.67 -2.79 10.44
CA TYR A 317 -5.15 -2.31 9.14
C TYR A 317 -6.61 -1.80 9.18
N ARG A 318 -7.43 -2.39 10.05
CA ARG A 318 -8.84 -2.03 10.33
C ARG A 318 -9.03 -0.81 11.23
N LYS A 319 -7.97 -0.15 11.71
CA LYS A 319 -8.08 1.08 12.51
C LYS A 319 -7.66 2.28 11.68
N PRO A 320 -8.35 3.43 11.80
CA PRO A 320 -7.82 4.69 11.30
C PRO A 320 -6.42 4.92 11.89
N LEU A 321 -5.49 5.40 11.07
CA LEU A 321 -4.16 5.81 11.50
C LEU A 321 -4.05 7.32 11.30
N VAL A 322 -3.44 8.03 12.23
CA VAL A 322 -3.28 9.48 12.16
C VAL A 322 -1.81 9.81 11.91
N PHE A 323 -1.55 10.43 10.77
CA PHE A 323 -0.26 10.95 10.39
C PHE A 323 0.01 12.30 11.05
N SER A 324 1.18 12.42 11.65
CA SER A 324 1.84 13.68 11.99
C SER A 324 3.35 13.48 11.84
N TYR A 325 4.09 14.56 11.57
CA TYR A 325 5.56 14.50 11.54
C TYR A 325 6.12 14.05 12.90
N ASP A 326 5.58 14.54 14.02
CA ASP A 326 5.97 14.08 15.36
C ASP A 326 5.83 12.55 15.54
N ASN A 327 4.76 11.95 15.01
CA ASN A 327 4.59 10.50 15.08
C ASN A 327 5.64 9.80 14.19
N LEU A 328 5.90 10.33 12.99
CA LEU A 328 6.88 9.75 12.09
C LEU A 328 8.31 9.89 12.64
N ASP A 329 8.68 11.02 13.24
CA ASP A 329 9.99 11.25 13.89
C ASP A 329 10.28 10.21 14.98
N ASN A 330 9.25 9.89 15.78
CA ASN A 330 9.35 8.85 16.81
C ASN A 330 9.59 7.47 16.19
N VAL A 331 8.92 7.16 15.07
CA VAL A 331 9.10 5.87 14.38
C VAL A 331 10.43 5.80 13.65
N GLU A 332 10.88 6.86 12.99
CA GLU A 332 12.20 6.97 12.38
C GLU A 332 13.28 6.68 13.42
N SER A 333 13.24 7.39 14.55
CA SER A 333 14.17 7.18 15.67
C SER A 333 14.13 5.75 16.22
N ALA A 334 12.95 5.13 16.29
CA ALA A 334 12.79 3.77 16.76
C ALA A 334 13.32 2.74 15.77
N TYR A 335 13.08 2.96 14.47
CA TYR A 335 13.56 2.13 13.38
C TYR A 335 15.08 2.17 13.29
N GLU A 336 15.68 3.37 13.30
CA GLU A 336 17.13 3.53 13.31
C GLU A 336 17.80 2.81 14.48
N LYS A 337 17.27 2.98 15.70
CA LYS A 337 17.79 2.30 16.90
C LYS A 337 17.68 0.78 16.77
N LEU A 338 16.56 0.30 16.22
CA LEU A 338 16.33 -1.13 16.01
C LEU A 338 17.35 -1.71 15.03
N VAL A 339 17.49 -1.14 13.83
CA VAL A 339 18.39 -1.69 12.81
C VAL A 339 19.87 -1.51 13.19
N LYS A 340 20.25 -0.41 13.86
CA LYS A 340 21.60 -0.25 14.43
C LYS A 340 21.88 -1.32 15.49
N LYS A 341 20.92 -1.62 16.38
CA LYS A 341 21.10 -2.68 17.38
C LYS A 341 21.24 -4.05 16.73
N ILE A 342 20.41 -4.37 15.75
CA ILE A 342 20.49 -5.64 15.02
C ILE A 342 21.82 -5.77 14.29
N ALA A 343 22.35 -4.68 13.72
CA ALA A 343 23.66 -4.70 13.06
C ALA A 343 24.84 -5.02 14.00
N THR A 344 24.68 -4.87 15.32
CA THR A 344 25.71 -5.29 16.30
C THR A 344 25.78 -6.79 16.51
N PHE A 345 24.73 -7.53 16.14
CA PHE A 345 24.70 -8.98 16.30
C PHE A 345 25.64 -9.66 15.32
N LYS A 346 26.39 -10.64 15.81
CA LYS A 346 27.28 -11.48 15.03
C LYS A 346 26.61 -12.82 14.75
N ASP A 347 26.94 -13.42 13.62
CA ASP A 347 26.56 -14.80 13.30
C ASP A 347 27.46 -15.78 14.08
N GLU A 348 27.39 -15.70 15.40
CA GLU A 348 28.18 -16.47 16.37
C GLU A 348 27.24 -17.19 17.36
N GLY A 349 27.71 -18.34 17.85
CA GLY A 349 26.97 -19.21 18.77
C GLY A 349 26.27 -20.40 18.08
N GLU A 350 25.65 -21.25 18.90
CA GLU A 350 24.86 -22.39 18.42
C GLU A 350 23.43 -21.97 18.10
N MET A 351 22.81 -22.69 17.17
CA MET A 351 21.42 -22.47 16.78
C MET A 351 20.48 -23.11 17.82
N GLU A 352 19.72 -22.29 18.54
CA GLU A 352 18.77 -22.76 19.55
C GLU A 352 17.41 -23.07 18.90
N GLN A 353 17.28 -24.29 18.37
CA GLN A 353 16.14 -24.70 17.55
C GLN A 353 14.79 -24.57 18.27
N GLU A 354 14.71 -24.95 19.55
CA GLU A 354 13.47 -24.84 20.34
C GLU A 354 13.02 -23.38 20.49
N ALA A 355 13.96 -22.46 20.75
CA ALA A 355 13.66 -21.04 20.85
C ALA A 355 13.24 -20.46 19.50
N PHE A 356 13.91 -20.86 18.42
CA PHE A 356 13.55 -20.49 17.06
C PHE A 356 12.12 -20.89 16.73
N GLU A 357 11.75 -22.16 16.94
CA GLU A 357 10.41 -22.66 16.67
C GLU A 357 9.35 -21.98 17.52
N ALA A 358 9.64 -21.72 18.80
CA ALA A 358 8.72 -21.03 19.69
C ALA A 358 8.43 -19.59 19.25
N PHE A 359 9.46 -18.82 18.89
CA PHE A 359 9.29 -17.45 18.39
C PHE A 359 8.65 -17.41 17.00
N ARG A 360 9.06 -18.31 16.09
CA ARG A 360 8.45 -18.47 14.78
C ARG A 360 6.95 -18.76 14.88
N LYS A 361 6.57 -19.65 15.78
CA LYS A 361 5.15 -19.96 16.03
C LYS A 361 4.40 -18.73 16.57
N LYS A 362 4.94 -18.01 17.55
CA LYS A 362 4.32 -16.78 18.08
C LYS A 362 4.10 -15.74 16.98
N PHE A 363 5.08 -15.55 16.11
CA PHE A 363 4.99 -14.62 14.99
C PHE A 363 3.93 -15.07 13.98
N ALA A 364 3.95 -16.34 13.57
CA ALA A 364 2.95 -16.92 12.68
C ALA A 364 1.53 -16.80 13.26
N ASP A 365 1.37 -17.05 14.57
CA ASP A 365 0.09 -16.90 15.29
C ASP A 365 -0.43 -15.46 15.23
N ALA A 366 0.44 -14.46 15.41
CA ALA A 366 0.07 -13.05 15.32
C ALA A 366 -0.33 -12.63 13.90
N ILE A 367 0.35 -13.14 12.87
CA ILE A 367 0.05 -12.81 11.48
C ILE A 367 -1.22 -13.51 10.99
N ARG A 368 -1.42 -14.78 11.34
CA ARG A 368 -2.57 -15.58 10.86
C ARG A 368 -3.88 -15.26 11.55
N ASP A 369 -3.85 -14.58 12.70
CA ASP A 369 -5.04 -14.06 13.39
C ASP A 369 -5.24 -12.58 13.08
N ASP A 370 -5.94 -12.32 11.98
CA ASP A 370 -6.35 -10.99 11.51
C ASP A 370 -5.19 -9.99 11.29
N LEU A 371 -4.01 -10.49 10.87
CA LEU A 371 -2.84 -9.68 10.50
C LEU A 371 -2.45 -8.70 11.63
N ASN A 372 -2.22 -9.21 12.83
CA ASN A 372 -1.83 -8.38 13.96
C ASN A 372 -0.35 -7.95 13.85
N THR A 373 -0.07 -7.03 12.93
CA THR A 373 1.27 -6.49 12.65
C THR A 373 1.86 -5.77 13.86
N SER A 374 1.03 -5.13 14.70
CA SER A 374 1.50 -4.49 15.94
C SER A 374 2.09 -5.50 16.93
N MET A 375 1.48 -6.68 17.05
CA MET A 375 2.02 -7.77 17.86
C MET A 375 3.24 -8.39 17.19
N ALA A 376 3.24 -8.56 15.87
CA ALA A 376 4.39 -9.03 15.12
C ALA A 376 5.64 -8.14 15.34
N LEU A 377 5.48 -6.81 15.35
CA LEU A 377 6.55 -5.87 15.70
C LEU A 377 7.00 -6.01 17.16
N THR A 378 6.07 -6.26 18.09
CA THR A 378 6.43 -6.51 19.50
C THR A 378 7.30 -7.76 19.62
N ILE A 379 6.97 -8.83 18.90
CA ILE A 379 7.73 -10.08 18.86
C ILE A 379 9.15 -9.85 18.29
N VAL A 380 9.33 -8.95 17.32
CA VAL A 380 10.67 -8.53 16.85
C VAL A 380 11.50 -7.96 18.01
N TYR A 381 10.93 -7.05 18.81
CA TYR A 381 11.62 -6.50 19.98
C TYR A 381 11.89 -7.56 21.06
N ASP A 382 10.99 -8.51 21.25
CA ASP A 382 11.19 -9.62 22.18
C ASP A 382 12.38 -10.49 21.75
N VAL A 383 12.52 -10.80 20.45
CA VAL A 383 13.68 -11.53 19.92
C VAL A 383 14.98 -10.76 20.14
N VAL A 384 14.99 -9.45 19.88
CA VAL A 384 16.18 -8.60 20.11
C VAL A 384 16.63 -8.67 21.59
N LYS A 385 15.68 -8.71 22.53
CA LYS A 385 15.92 -8.74 23.99
C LYS A 385 16.11 -10.13 24.58
N ALA A 386 15.72 -11.20 23.87
CA ALA A 386 15.75 -12.56 24.38
C ALA A 386 17.17 -12.99 24.78
N ASP A 387 17.27 -13.84 25.80
CA ASP A 387 18.52 -14.45 26.24
C ASP A 387 18.77 -15.73 25.44
N ILE A 388 19.12 -15.54 24.16
CA ILE A 388 19.42 -16.57 23.16
C ILE A 388 20.59 -16.09 22.30
N SER A 389 21.25 -17.00 21.59
CA SER A 389 22.40 -16.72 20.74
C SER A 389 22.08 -15.68 19.65
N GLU A 390 23.07 -14.85 19.32
CA GLU A 390 22.92 -13.82 18.29
C GLU A 390 22.63 -14.43 16.91
N LYS A 391 23.20 -15.61 16.62
CA LYS A 391 22.84 -16.44 15.47
C LYS A 391 21.34 -16.77 15.42
N THR A 392 20.76 -17.21 16.54
CA THR A 392 19.32 -17.51 16.63
C THR A 392 18.47 -16.26 16.41
N LYS A 393 18.88 -15.11 16.98
CA LYS A 393 18.20 -13.82 16.76
C LYS A 393 18.21 -13.42 15.30
N LEU A 394 19.37 -13.47 14.65
CA LEU A 394 19.50 -13.11 13.23
C LEU A 394 18.65 -14.02 12.33
N ALA A 395 18.62 -15.33 12.60
CA ALA A 395 17.78 -16.26 11.88
C ALA A 395 16.29 -15.93 12.02
N LEU A 396 15.81 -15.65 13.24
CA LEU A 396 14.43 -15.25 13.50
C LEU A 396 14.07 -13.92 12.84
N LEU A 397 14.95 -12.92 12.94
CA LEU A 397 14.72 -11.61 12.34
C LEU A 397 14.65 -11.70 10.82
N ASN A 398 15.51 -12.49 10.18
CA ASN A 398 15.42 -12.77 8.75
C ASN A 398 14.13 -13.52 8.38
N ASP A 399 13.70 -14.48 9.19
CA ASP A 399 12.45 -15.22 8.97
C ASP A 399 11.22 -14.30 9.05
N PHE A 400 11.15 -13.42 10.06
CA PHE A 400 10.05 -12.47 10.24
C PHE A 400 10.02 -11.40 9.15
N ASP A 401 11.19 -11.00 8.66
CA ASP A 401 11.31 -9.94 7.67
C ASP A 401 10.82 -10.38 6.27
N GLN A 402 10.61 -11.68 6.04
CA GLN A 402 9.89 -12.18 4.87
C GLN A 402 8.46 -11.61 4.79
N VAL A 403 7.85 -11.35 5.96
CA VAL A 403 6.52 -10.74 6.10
C VAL A 403 6.62 -9.23 6.29
N LEU A 404 7.41 -8.76 7.26
CA LEU A 404 7.45 -7.34 7.60
C LEU A 404 8.12 -6.48 6.52
N ALA A 405 9.12 -7.01 5.82
CA ALA A 405 9.90 -6.36 4.77
C ALA A 405 10.44 -4.98 5.18
N LEU A 406 11.03 -4.92 6.38
CA LEU A 406 11.67 -3.77 7.00
C LEU A 406 13.19 -3.78 6.85
N ASN A 407 13.77 -4.72 6.10
CA ASN A 407 15.22 -4.86 5.90
C ASN A 407 15.98 -4.95 7.23
N LEU A 408 15.44 -5.66 8.22
CA LEU A 408 15.85 -5.59 9.62
C LEU A 408 17.36 -5.88 9.82
N THR A 409 17.92 -6.80 9.03
CA THR A 409 19.32 -7.26 9.16
C THR A 409 20.28 -6.62 8.16
N THR A 410 19.78 -5.94 7.12
CA THR A 410 20.60 -5.29 6.08
C THR A 410 20.65 -3.77 6.25
N ALA A 411 19.53 -3.15 6.62
CA ALA A 411 19.40 -1.69 6.69
C ALA A 411 20.36 -1.01 7.69
N GLY A 412 20.71 -1.70 8.77
CA GLY A 412 21.70 -1.22 9.74
C GLY A 412 23.13 -1.34 9.22
N LYS A 413 23.45 -2.41 8.48
CA LYS A 413 24.77 -2.61 7.86
C LYS A 413 25.03 -1.60 6.75
N GLU A 414 24.05 -1.42 5.86
CA GLU A 414 24.10 -0.41 4.80
C GLU A 414 24.34 1.00 5.35
N ARG A 415 23.72 1.35 6.49
CA ARG A 415 23.94 2.63 7.18
C ARG A 415 25.34 2.74 7.78
N LEU A 416 25.87 1.67 8.37
CA LEU A 416 27.24 1.66 8.88
C LEU A 416 28.23 1.84 7.72
N ASP A 417 28.03 1.12 6.62
CA ASP A 417 28.87 1.19 5.43
C ASP A 417 28.81 2.60 4.78
N ALA A 418 27.61 3.19 4.67
CA ALA A 418 27.41 4.56 4.18
C ALA A 418 27.98 5.64 5.12
N GLY A 419 27.96 5.39 6.45
CA GLY A 419 28.63 6.24 7.44
C GLY A 419 30.16 6.14 7.40
N THR A 420 30.68 5.02 6.90
CA THR A 420 32.12 4.77 6.72
C THR A 420 32.62 5.29 5.37
N SER A 421 31.74 5.48 4.38
CA SER A 421 32.08 6.18 3.13
C SER A 421 32.13 7.69 3.36
N VAL A 422 33.20 8.13 4.01
CA VAL A 422 33.60 9.54 3.98
C VAL A 422 34.23 9.78 2.62
N ASP A 423 33.91 10.90 1.96
CA ASP A 423 34.67 11.36 0.81
C ASP A 423 36.16 11.36 1.19
N ALA A 424 37.04 10.82 0.33
CA ALA A 424 38.46 10.64 0.65
C ALA A 424 39.11 11.96 1.10
N GLU A 425 38.64 13.10 0.58
CA GLU A 425 39.06 14.43 0.99
C GLU A 425 38.65 14.79 2.43
N LEU A 426 37.44 14.41 2.85
CA LEU A 426 36.95 14.67 4.20
C LEU A 426 37.59 13.72 5.22
N GLU A 427 37.86 12.46 4.84
CA GLU A 427 38.61 11.53 5.70
C GLU A 427 40.05 12.03 5.93
N GLN A 428 40.72 12.48 4.86
CA GLN A 428 42.04 13.10 4.96
C GLN A 428 42.01 14.32 5.89
N PHE A 429 41.02 15.21 5.72
CA PHE A 429 40.86 16.37 6.59
C PHE A 429 40.68 16.00 8.07
N ILE A 430 39.85 14.99 8.37
CA ILE A 430 39.63 14.53 9.76
C ILE A 430 40.93 14.00 10.36
N ASN A 431 41.66 13.17 9.62
CA ASN A 431 42.92 12.58 10.06
C ASN A 431 44.01 13.65 10.30
N GLU A 432 44.11 14.64 9.41
CA GLU A 432 45.01 15.79 9.58
C GLU A 432 44.69 16.59 10.85
N LYS A 433 43.40 16.85 11.10
CA LYS A 433 42.95 17.57 12.30
C LYS A 433 43.17 16.78 13.58
N ILE A 434 42.98 15.47 13.57
CA ILE A 434 43.30 14.60 14.72
C ILE A 434 44.81 14.64 15.01
N ALA A 435 45.66 14.61 13.98
CA ALA A 435 47.11 14.73 14.14
C ALA A 435 47.52 16.11 14.67
N GLU A 436 46.93 17.19 14.15
CA GLU A 436 47.16 18.56 14.63
C GLU A 436 46.76 18.72 16.10
N ARG A 437 45.60 18.16 16.50
CA ARG A 437 45.14 18.15 17.88
C ARG A 437 46.06 17.34 18.80
N ALA A 438 46.60 16.21 18.33
CA ALA A 438 47.56 15.42 19.09
C ALA A 438 48.87 16.20 19.33
N GLY A 439 49.34 16.96 18.33
CA GLY A 439 50.45 17.89 18.46
C GLY A 439 50.20 18.98 19.49
N ALA A 440 49.06 19.67 19.39
CA ALA A 440 48.65 20.72 20.34
C ALA A 440 48.57 20.19 21.78
N LYS A 441 47.99 19.00 22.00
CA LYS A 441 47.98 18.34 23.32
C LYS A 441 49.39 18.04 23.85
N LYS A 442 50.31 17.60 22.99
CA LYS A 442 51.70 17.29 23.36
C LYS A 442 52.46 18.56 23.78
N GLU A 443 52.18 19.67 23.14
CA GLU A 443 52.75 21.00 23.44
C GLU A 443 52.03 21.71 24.61
N LYS A 444 50.99 21.08 25.18
CA LYS A 444 50.12 21.63 26.24
C LYS A 444 49.33 22.87 25.81
N ASP A 445 49.11 23.06 24.51
CA ASP A 445 48.18 24.05 23.97
C ASP A 445 46.75 23.48 23.95
N PHE A 446 46.10 23.53 25.12
CA PHE A 446 44.75 23.03 25.28
C PHE A 446 43.71 23.87 24.55
N ALA A 447 43.96 25.18 24.37
CA ALA A 447 43.05 26.07 23.65
C ALA A 447 42.98 25.68 22.17
N ARG A 448 44.12 25.38 21.53
CA ARG A 448 44.16 24.89 20.16
C ARG A 448 43.51 23.51 20.02
N ALA A 449 43.74 22.61 20.98
CA ALA A 449 43.16 21.28 20.97
C ALA A 449 41.62 21.28 21.10
N ASP A 450 41.07 22.20 21.91
CA ASP A 450 39.61 22.40 22.01
C ASP A 450 39.05 23.07 20.75
N ALA A 451 39.72 24.06 20.18
CA ALA A 451 39.30 24.69 18.93
C ALA A 451 39.18 23.68 17.76
N ILE A 452 40.11 22.73 17.67
CA ILE A 452 40.07 21.65 16.66
C ILE A 452 38.92 20.67 16.94
N ARG A 453 38.65 20.34 18.22
CA ARG A 453 37.49 19.50 18.57
C ARG A 453 36.19 20.19 18.13
N ASP A 454 36.06 21.48 18.39
CA ASP A 454 34.87 22.24 18.07
C ASP A 454 34.72 22.45 16.54
N GLU A 455 35.83 22.58 15.81
CA GLU A 455 35.86 22.59 14.33
C GLU A 455 35.35 21.26 13.74
N LEU A 456 35.78 20.13 14.30
CA LEU A 456 35.30 18.80 13.89
C LEU A 456 33.82 18.62 14.24
N LEU A 457 33.40 19.04 15.44
CA LEU A 457 32.01 18.95 15.88
C LEU A 457 31.07 19.79 15.01
N ALA A 458 31.49 20.99 14.59
CA ALA A 458 30.73 21.85 13.67
C ALA A 458 30.52 21.22 12.29
N ARG A 459 31.36 20.24 11.90
CA ARG A 459 31.21 19.42 10.69
C ARG A 459 30.49 18.09 10.94
N GLY A 460 29.87 17.94 12.11
CA GLY A 460 29.16 16.73 12.50
C GLY A 460 30.11 15.58 12.86
N ILE A 461 31.35 15.83 13.28
CA ILE A 461 32.30 14.78 13.68
C ILE A 461 32.56 14.85 15.18
N THR A 462 32.18 13.80 15.92
CA THR A 462 32.54 13.63 17.33
C THR A 462 33.83 12.82 17.43
N ILE A 463 34.76 13.29 18.26
CA ILE A 463 36.01 12.57 18.57
C ILE A 463 36.00 12.05 20.00
N LYS A 464 36.48 10.83 20.20
CA LYS A 464 36.58 10.16 21.50
C LYS A 464 38.01 9.68 21.72
N ASP A 465 38.64 10.18 22.78
CA ASP A 465 39.96 9.71 23.19
C ASP A 465 39.82 8.33 23.88
N THR A 466 40.47 7.29 23.36
CA THR A 466 40.50 5.93 23.95
C THR A 466 41.93 5.54 24.34
N ARG A 467 42.10 4.39 25.01
CA ARG A 467 43.44 3.86 25.35
C ARG A 467 44.27 3.46 24.11
N GLU A 468 43.61 3.16 23.00
CA GLU A 468 44.24 2.69 21.75
C GLU A 468 44.45 3.84 20.73
N GLY A 469 43.88 5.01 20.99
CA GLY A 469 43.99 6.17 20.10
C GLY A 469 42.72 7.03 20.11
N VAL A 470 42.70 8.05 19.25
CA VAL A 470 41.50 8.86 19.01
C VAL A 470 40.63 8.13 17.99
N VAL A 471 39.40 7.78 18.37
CA VAL A 471 38.37 7.30 17.44
C VAL A 471 37.42 8.44 17.15
N TRP A 472 36.86 8.48 15.94
CA TRP A 472 35.89 9.49 15.55
C TRP A 472 34.61 8.85 15.02
N GLU A 473 33.49 9.54 15.16
CA GLU A 473 32.17 9.13 14.69
C GLU A 473 31.52 10.34 14.01
N ARG A 474 30.87 10.12 12.87
CA ARG A 474 30.05 11.16 12.24
C ARG A 474 28.68 11.16 12.90
N ASN A 475 28.35 12.27 13.57
CA ASN A 475 26.99 12.58 13.97
C ASN A 475 26.17 12.79 12.68
N ALA A 476 25.08 12.03 12.55
CA ALA A 476 24.10 12.23 11.50
C ALA A 476 23.47 13.62 11.57
#